data_AF-A0A2J8UFZ3-F1
#
_entry.id   AF-A0A2J8UFZ3-F1
#
_cell.length_a   1.000
_cell.length_b   1.000
_cell.length_c   1.000
_cell.angle_alpha   90.00
_cell.angle_beta   90.00
_cell.angle_gamma   90.00
#
_symmetry.space_group_name_H-M   'P 1'
#
loop_
_entity.id
_entity.type
_entity.pdbx_description
1 polymer ?
#
loop_
_entity_poly.entity_id
_entity_poly.type
_entity_poly.pdbx_seq_one_letter_code
_entity_poly.pdbx_strand_id
1 'polypeptide(L)' 'MWKLLPAAGPAGGEPYRLLTGVEYVVGRKNCAILIEKDQSISRNHAVLTANFSVTNLV' A
#
# COMPACT_ATOMS: atom_id res chain seq x y z
N MET A 1 0.91 -9.24 -10.09
CA MET A 1 1.64 -8.74 -8.91
C MET A 1 1.61 -7.23 -8.95
N TRP A 2 1.10 -6.58 -7.90
CA TRP A 2 0.99 -5.11 -7.87
C TRP A 2 2.20 -4.50 -7.18
N LYS A 3 2.67 -3.36 -7.71
CA LYS A 3 3.82 -2.62 -7.18
C LYS A 3 3.38 -1.21 -6.83
N LEU A 4 3.47 -0.86 -5.55
CA LEU A 4 3.21 0.50 -5.07
C LEU A 4 4.54 1.27 -5.00
N LEU A 5 4.57 2.42 -5.66
CA LEU A 5 5.72 3.30 -5.76
C LEU A 5 5.38 4.68 -5.17
N PRO A 6 6.24 5.26 -4.32
CA PRO A 6 6.08 6.65 -3.89
C PRO A 6 6.14 7.61 -5.09
N ALA A 7 5.24 8.59 -5.14
CA ALA A 7 5.19 9.59 -6.21
C ALA A 7 6.38 10.56 -6.17
N ALA A 8 6.94 10.83 -4.99
CA ALA A 8 8.07 11.73 -4.78
C ALA A 8 9.44 11.16 -5.26
N GLY A 9 9.43 10.13 -6.09
CA GLY A 9 10.63 9.41 -6.53
C GLY A 9 11.14 8.40 -5.49
N PRO A 10 12.29 7.75 -5.73
CA PRO A 10 12.85 6.70 -4.86
C PRO A 10 13.47 7.26 -3.58
N ALA A 11 12.79 8.21 -2.91
CA ALA A 11 13.20 8.79 -1.65
C ALA A 11 13.17 7.74 -0.53
N GLY A 12 14.16 6.85 -0.54
CA GLY A 12 14.64 6.08 0.61
C GLY A 12 14.07 4.70 0.86
N GLY A 13 13.26 4.09 -0.02
CA GLY A 13 12.65 2.78 0.26
C GLY A 13 12.46 1.85 -0.94
N GLU A 14 12.49 0.55 -0.66
CA GLU A 14 12.11 -0.49 -1.61
C GLU A 14 10.61 -0.40 -1.96
N PRO A 15 10.21 -0.67 -3.22
CA PRO A 15 8.81 -0.69 -3.61
C PRO A 15 7.99 -1.71 -2.83
N TYR A 16 6.78 -1.36 -2.40
CA TYR A 16 5.89 -2.31 -1.75
C TYR A 16 5.28 -3.25 -2.81
N ARG A 17 5.55 -4.54 -2.65
CA ARG A 17 4.95 -5.60 -3.47
C ARG A 17 3.68 -6.08 -2.80
N LEU A 18 2.53 -5.81 -3.41
CA LEU A 18 1.24 -6.21 -2.89
C LEU A 18 0.88 -7.58 -3.46
N LEU A 19 0.74 -8.56 -2.57
CA LEU A 19 0.23 -9.88 -2.88
C LEU A 19 -1.29 -9.86 -2.95
N THR A 20 -1.83 -10.64 -3.88
CA THR A 20 -3.27 -10.73 -4.05
C THR A 20 -3.91 -11.41 -2.83
N GLY A 21 -5.04 -10.90 -2.36
CA GLY A 21 -5.75 -11.44 -1.19
C GLY A 21 -5.11 -11.12 0.16
N VAL A 22 -4.09 -10.27 0.19
CA VAL A 22 -3.46 -9.78 1.42
C VAL A 22 -3.91 -8.34 1.68
N GLU A 23 -4.26 -8.07 2.93
CA GLU A 23 -4.62 -6.73 3.39
C GLU A 23 -3.38 -5.98 3.88
N TYR A 24 -3.15 -4.81 3.32
CA TYR A 24 -2.06 -3.92 3.69
C TYR A 24 -2.62 -2.65 4.31
N VAL A 25 -2.45 -2.52 5.62
CA VAL A 25 -2.82 -1.30 6.33
C VAL A 25 -1.86 -0.18 5.97
N VAL A 26 -2.42 0.98 5.60
CA VAL A 26 -1.72 2.24 5.33
C VAL A 26 -2.00 3.22 6.47
N GLY A 27 -0.96 3.87 6.97
CA GLY A 27 -1.10 4.90 7.99
C GLY A 27 0.22 5.41 8.51
N ARG A 28 0.18 6.28 9.51
CA ARG A 28 1.38 6.93 10.06
C ARG A 28 2.02 6.23 11.25
N LYS A 29 1.43 5.14 11.77
CA LYS A 29 1.96 4.42 12.94
C LYS A 29 1.55 2.95 12.96
N ASN A 30 2.52 2.04 13.09
CA ASN A 30 2.32 0.59 13.20
C ASN A 30 1.56 -0.01 12.00
N CYS A 31 1.86 0.46 10.79
CA CYS A 31 1.22 0.02 9.55
C CYS A 31 2.20 -0.72 8.65
N ALA A 32 1.69 -1.64 7.83
CA ALA A 32 2.49 -2.34 6.83
C ALA A 32 3.06 -1.38 5.78
N ILE A 33 2.28 -0.35 5.42
CA ILE A 33 2.71 0.76 4.57
C ILE A 33 2.71 2.02 5.44
N LEU A 34 3.91 2.41 5.87
CA LEU A 34 4.09 3.52 6.79
C LEU A 34 4.32 4.83 6.02
N ILE A 35 3.46 5.81 6.25
CA ILE A 35 3.65 7.18 5.75
C ILE A 35 4.05 8.05 6.95
N GLU A 36 5.34 8.18 7.16
CA GLU A 36 5.89 8.94 8.27
C GLU A 36 5.77 10.45 8.05
N LYS A 37 5.71 11.20 9.15
CA LYS A 37 5.80 12.68 9.19
C LYS A 37 4.65 13.43 8.51
N ASP A 38 3.63 12.75 8.00
CA ASP A 38 2.38 13.37 7.56
C ASP A 38 1.35 13.36 8.71
N GLN A 39 1.03 14.54 9.26
CA GLN A 39 0.08 14.68 10.36
C GLN A 39 -1.38 14.61 9.91
N SER A 40 -1.67 14.82 8.62
CA SER A 40 -3.02 14.69 8.07
C SER A 40 -3.47 13.24 7.95
N ILE A 41 -2.51 12.30 7.97
CA ILE A 41 -2.75 10.87 7.88
C ILE A 41 -3.07 10.28 9.26
N SER A 42 -4.12 9.47 9.31
CA SER A 42 -4.55 8.77 10.51
C SER A 42 -3.55 7.67 10.91
N ARG A 43 -3.60 7.24 12.19
CA ARG A 43 -2.80 6.08 12.64
C ARG A 43 -3.13 4.83 11.83
N ASN A 44 -4.41 4.59 11.60
CA ASN A 44 -4.95 3.58 10.69
C ASN A 44 -5.78 4.34 9.65
N HIS A 45 -5.26 4.54 8.45
CA HIS A 45 -5.87 5.47 7.49
C HIS A 45 -6.62 4.75 6.38
N ALA A 46 -6.03 3.71 5.80
CA ALA A 46 -6.65 2.93 4.75
C ALA A 46 -6.19 1.47 4.80
N VAL A 47 -6.92 0.60 4.09
CA VAL A 47 -6.51 -0.78 3.82
C VAL A 47 -6.45 -0.95 2.32
N LEU A 48 -5.29 -1.40 1.83
CA LEU A 48 -5.09 -1.74 0.44
C LEU A 48 -5.16 -3.26 0.28
N THR A 49 -6.02 -3.70 -0.64
CA THR A 49 -6.14 -5.12 -0.99
C THR A 49 -6.03 -5.24 -2.50
N ALA A 50 -5.02 -5.99 -2.96
CA ALA A 50 -4.94 -6.37 -4.36
C ALA A 50 -5.83 -7.60 -4.58
N ASN A 51 -6.76 -7.54 -5.53
CA ASN A 51 -7.60 -8.67 -5.90
C ASN A 51 -7.27 -9.15 -7.32
N PHE A 52 -7.67 -10.40 -7.62
CA PHE A 52 -7.61 -10.90 -8.99
C PHE A 52 -8.61 -10.10 -9.83
N SER A 53 -8.20 -9.67 -11.03
CA SER A 53 -9.17 -9.18 -12.01
C SER A 53 -10.12 -10.32 -12.37
N VAL A 54 -11.40 -10.15 -12.11
CA VAL A 54 -12.46 -11.11 -12.48
C VAL A 54 -12.63 -11.21 -14.01
N THR A 55 -11.94 -10.37 -14.79
CA THR A 55 -12.24 -10.10 -16.21
C THR A 55 -11.64 -11.07 -17.24
N ASN A 56 -11.27 -12.31 -16.90
CA ASN A 56 -10.87 -13.32 -17.91
C ASN A 56 -11.20 -14.75 -17.45
N LEU A 57 -12.48 -15.01 -17.17
CA LEU A 57 -13.03 -16.36 -16.98
C LEU A 57 -14.16 -16.62 -17.99
N VAL A 58 -13.95 -16.25 -19.26
CA VAL A 58 -14.83 -16.58 -20.39
C VAL A 58 -14.08 -17.41 -21.42
#